data_AF-Q3M829-F1
#
_entry.id   AF-Q3M829-F1
#
_cell.length_a   1.000
_cell.length_b   1.000
_cell.length_c   1.000
_cell.angle_alpha   90.00
_cell.angle_beta   90.00
_cell.angle_gamma   90.00
#
_symmetry.space_group_name_H-M   'P 1'
#
loop_
_entity.id
_entity.type
_entity.pdbx_description
1 polymer ?
#
loop_
_entity_poly.entity_id
_entity_poly.type
_entity_poly.pdbx_seq_one_letter_code
_entity_poly.pdbx_strand_id
1 'polypeptide(L)'
;MNTVDQKLDLRNIPSYSISESARYLLIPVGTLRSWLHGRFYPTGEGKRFFKPLIELPSPEIPQLSFTNLVEAHVLRVIRKNHQIRLDRVRTALDYIDHQFQVPHPLARIEFQTDGVDLFVDSVGKLINASMAVQLAMREALKNLLRRIELDETGSAIKLFPLTRLTENLTEKESPKTLVIDPRISFGRPVLIGTGIPTAILAERYKAGESIDDLADDYGCDRLQVEEAIRCELSLSQAA
;
A
#
# COMPACT_ATOMS: atom_id res chain seq x y z
N MET A 1 -31.81 1.08 -17.32
CA MET A 1 -31.96 1.64 -15.96
C MET A 1 -30.74 2.50 -15.68
N ASN A 2 -30.99 3.70 -15.18
CA ASN A 2 -30.18 4.90 -15.40
C ASN A 2 -28.77 4.90 -14.79
N THR A 3 -27.84 5.46 -15.58
CA THR A 3 -26.39 5.59 -15.42
C THR A 3 -25.95 6.66 -14.39
N VAL A 4 -26.75 6.91 -13.35
CA VAL A 4 -26.52 8.01 -12.38
C VAL A 4 -26.39 7.52 -10.93
N ASP A 5 -26.59 6.22 -10.66
CA ASP A 5 -26.57 5.63 -9.30
C ASP A 5 -25.49 4.54 -9.08
N GLN A 6 -24.41 4.52 -9.86
CA GLN A 6 -23.16 3.95 -9.34
C GLN A 6 -22.60 4.94 -8.31
N LYS A 7 -23.11 4.82 -7.08
CA LYS A 7 -22.59 5.47 -5.87
C LYS A 7 -21.07 5.58 -5.98
N LEU A 8 -20.54 6.82 -6.07
CA LEU A 8 -19.10 7.08 -6.18
C LEU A 8 -18.37 6.27 -5.10
N ASP A 9 -17.68 5.22 -5.50
CA ASP A 9 -16.89 4.42 -4.57
C ASP A 9 -15.65 5.24 -4.20
N LEU A 10 -15.66 5.79 -2.99
CA LEU A 10 -14.57 6.61 -2.44
C LEU A 10 -13.21 5.91 -2.56
N ARG A 11 -13.18 4.58 -2.61
CA ARG A 11 -11.96 3.79 -2.73
C ARG A 11 -11.26 3.99 -4.08
N ASN A 12 -12.02 4.32 -5.13
CA ASN A 12 -11.54 4.44 -6.50
C ASN A 12 -11.36 5.90 -6.96
N ILE A 13 -11.68 6.87 -6.09
CA ILE A 13 -11.49 8.30 -6.38
C ILE A 13 -10.00 8.68 -6.30
N PRO A 14 -9.43 9.36 -7.30
CA PRO A 14 -8.06 9.89 -7.23
C PRO A 14 -7.93 10.87 -6.07
N SER A 15 -7.22 10.48 -5.02
CA SER A 15 -7.16 11.24 -3.75
C SER A 15 -5.73 11.41 -3.23
N TYR A 16 -4.76 10.67 -3.78
CA TYR A 16 -3.39 10.63 -3.26
C TYR A 16 -2.39 10.98 -4.35
N SER A 17 -1.55 11.99 -4.14
CA SER A 17 -0.43 12.23 -5.06
C SER A 17 0.58 11.07 -5.00
N ILE A 18 1.34 10.87 -6.08
CA ILE A 18 2.42 9.87 -6.12
C ILE A 18 3.41 10.07 -4.96
N SER A 19 3.73 11.33 -4.63
CA SER A 19 4.63 11.64 -3.52
C SER A 19 4.01 11.30 -2.16
N GLU A 20 2.74 11.60 -1.92
CA GLU A 20 2.05 11.16 -0.68
C GLU A 20 2.01 9.65 -0.56
N SER A 21 1.58 8.95 -1.61
CA SER A 21 1.50 7.49 -1.61
C SER A 21 2.85 6.81 -1.40
N ALA A 22 3.91 7.30 -2.08
CA ALA A 22 5.26 6.80 -1.90
C ALA A 22 5.71 6.94 -0.43
N ARG A 23 5.41 8.10 0.17
CA ARG A 23 5.74 8.40 1.55
C ARG A 23 4.93 7.52 2.53
N TYR A 24 3.60 7.45 2.42
CA TYR A 24 2.75 6.61 3.27
C TYR A 24 3.11 5.13 3.24
N LEU A 25 3.56 4.64 2.08
CA LEU A 25 3.93 3.24 1.89
C LEU A 25 5.41 2.97 2.13
N LEU A 26 6.23 4.00 2.38
CA LEU A 26 7.69 3.89 2.48
C LEU A 26 8.28 3.19 1.24
N ILE A 27 7.92 3.70 0.06
CA ILE A 27 8.42 3.31 -1.27
C ILE A 27 9.18 4.50 -1.85
N PRO A 28 10.37 4.34 -2.44
CA PRO A 28 11.01 5.42 -3.16
C PRO A 28 10.11 5.97 -4.28
N VAL A 29 9.97 7.30 -4.39
CA VAL A 29 9.06 7.95 -5.36
C VAL A 29 9.31 7.47 -6.80
N GLY A 30 10.57 7.34 -7.20
CA GLY A 30 10.94 6.83 -8.54
C GLY A 30 10.50 5.38 -8.79
N THR A 31 10.50 4.55 -7.75
CA THR A 31 10.01 3.17 -7.80
C THR A 31 8.50 3.15 -7.99
N LEU A 32 7.75 3.89 -7.17
CA LEU A 32 6.29 3.96 -7.30
C LEU A 32 5.88 4.54 -8.66
N ARG A 33 6.56 5.61 -9.12
CA ARG A 33 6.34 6.19 -10.45
C ARG A 33 6.58 5.16 -11.56
N SER A 34 7.60 4.30 -11.43
CA SER A 34 7.85 3.23 -12.40
C SER A 34 6.74 2.17 -12.40
N TRP A 35 6.09 1.91 -11.25
CA TRP A 35 4.95 1.00 -11.18
C TRP A 35 3.67 1.60 -11.76
N LEU A 36 3.50 2.91 -11.72
CA LEU A 36 2.28 3.59 -12.22
C LEU A 36 2.38 3.99 -13.69
N HIS A 37 3.55 4.43 -14.16
CA HIS A 37 3.73 4.95 -15.52
C HIS A 37 4.66 4.10 -16.38
N GLY A 38 5.31 3.10 -15.79
CA GLY A 38 6.37 2.38 -16.46
C GLY A 38 7.67 3.18 -16.54
N ARG A 39 8.70 2.58 -17.14
CA ARG A 39 10.02 3.22 -17.31
C ARG A 39 10.83 2.55 -18.42
N PHE A 40 11.54 3.33 -19.23
CA PHE A 40 12.58 2.80 -20.10
C PHE A 40 13.85 2.44 -19.32
N TYR A 41 14.44 1.29 -19.62
CA TYR A 41 15.69 0.85 -19.04
C TYR A 41 16.64 0.29 -20.11
N PRO A 42 17.96 0.47 -19.95
CA PRO A 42 18.93 -0.04 -20.91
C PRO A 42 19.06 -1.57 -20.81
N THR A 43 19.31 -2.20 -21.95
CA THR A 43 19.65 -3.61 -22.10
C THR A 43 20.81 -3.75 -23.07
N GLY A 44 21.47 -4.92 -23.12
CA GLY A 44 22.53 -5.20 -24.09
C GLY A 44 22.08 -5.07 -25.56
N GLU A 45 20.77 -5.13 -25.81
CA GLU A 45 20.14 -5.01 -27.13
C GLU A 45 19.51 -3.62 -27.39
N GLY A 46 19.69 -2.65 -26.49
CA GLY A 46 19.15 -1.29 -26.64
C GLY A 46 18.35 -0.81 -25.43
N LYS A 47 17.13 -0.30 -25.65
CA LYS A 47 16.22 0.17 -24.59
C LYS A 47 14.98 -0.69 -24.57
N ARG A 48 14.57 -1.17 -23.39
CA ARG A 48 13.28 -1.85 -23.18
C ARG A 48 12.37 -1.00 -22.31
N PHE A 49 11.06 -1.15 -22.48
CA PHE A 49 10.05 -0.45 -21.69
C PHE A 49 9.45 -1.39 -20.64
N PHE A 50 9.55 -1.01 -19.38
CA PHE A 50 8.81 -1.64 -18.30
C PHE A 50 7.41 -1.06 -18.27
N LYS A 51 6.38 -1.88 -18.52
CA LYS A 51 4.98 -1.45 -18.48
C LYS A 51 4.53 -1.14 -17.03
N PRO A 52 3.54 -0.25 -16.80
CA PRO A 52 2.92 -0.04 -15.48
C PRO A 52 2.39 -1.34 -14.89
N LEU A 53 2.51 -1.57 -13.58
CA LEU A 53 1.89 -2.70 -12.85
C LEU A 53 0.57 -2.35 -12.17
N ILE A 54 0.32 -1.06 -11.96
CA ILE A 54 -0.86 -0.55 -11.27
C ILE A 54 -1.50 0.47 -12.22
N GLU A 55 -2.79 0.29 -12.48
CA GLU A 55 -3.56 1.19 -13.33
C GLU A 55 -4.16 2.32 -12.50
N LEU A 56 -3.93 3.56 -12.94
CA LEU A 56 -4.49 4.75 -12.31
C LEU A 56 -5.98 4.89 -12.66
N PRO A 57 -6.80 5.51 -11.78
CA PRO A 57 -8.23 5.68 -12.00
C PRO A 57 -8.54 6.65 -13.15
N SER A 58 -7.61 7.56 -13.44
CA SER A 58 -7.70 8.50 -14.56
C SER A 58 -6.31 8.75 -15.15
N PRO A 59 -6.16 8.76 -16.48
CA PRO A 59 -4.90 9.13 -17.14
C PRO A 59 -4.59 10.63 -17.03
N GLU A 60 -5.60 11.47 -16.80
CA GLU A 60 -5.46 12.93 -16.74
C GLU A 60 -5.07 13.43 -15.34
N ILE A 61 -5.44 12.68 -14.30
CA ILE A 61 -5.18 13.02 -12.91
C ILE A 61 -4.10 12.07 -12.38
N PRO A 62 -2.84 12.52 -12.20
CA PRO A 62 -1.74 11.67 -11.77
C PRO A 62 -1.79 11.40 -10.26
N GLN A 63 -2.93 10.90 -9.78
CA GLN A 63 -3.21 10.58 -8.40
C GLN A 63 -3.73 9.15 -8.28
N LEU A 64 -3.26 8.47 -7.25
CA LEU A 64 -3.72 7.14 -6.88
C LEU A 64 -5.08 7.24 -6.21
N SER A 65 -5.87 6.19 -6.34
CA SER A 65 -7.01 5.92 -5.49
C SER A 65 -6.58 5.17 -4.22
N PHE A 66 -7.48 4.96 -3.26
CA PHE A 66 -7.20 4.12 -2.09
C PHE A 66 -6.94 2.68 -2.52
N THR A 67 -7.70 2.18 -3.49
CA THR A 67 -7.48 0.84 -4.06
C THR A 67 -6.07 0.70 -4.62
N ASN A 68 -5.58 1.68 -5.38
CA ASN A 68 -4.20 1.67 -5.88
C ASN A 68 -3.15 1.76 -4.75
N LEU A 69 -3.46 2.48 -3.66
CA LEU A 69 -2.58 2.53 -2.50
C LEU A 69 -2.43 1.13 -1.87
N VAL A 70 -3.51 0.36 -1.82
CA VAL A 70 -3.49 -1.04 -1.38
C VAL A 70 -2.68 -1.91 -2.35
N GLU A 71 -2.87 -1.78 -3.66
CA GLU A 71 -2.07 -2.53 -4.64
C GLU A 71 -0.56 -2.23 -4.52
N ALA A 72 -0.21 -0.96 -4.37
CA ALA A 72 1.17 -0.52 -4.18
C ALA A 72 1.76 -1.04 -2.87
N HIS A 73 0.95 -1.10 -1.80
CA HIS A 73 1.34 -1.72 -0.54
C HIS A 73 1.67 -3.20 -0.72
N VAL A 74 0.80 -3.94 -1.42
CA VAL A 74 0.99 -5.37 -1.71
C VAL A 74 2.25 -5.60 -2.54
N LEU A 75 2.42 -4.83 -3.62
CA LEU A 75 3.57 -4.92 -4.51
C LEU A 75 4.90 -4.63 -3.81
N ARG A 76 4.91 -3.67 -2.88
CA ARG A 76 6.09 -3.33 -2.08
C ARG A 76 6.58 -4.50 -1.24
N VAL A 77 5.68 -5.20 -0.56
CA VAL A 77 6.08 -6.31 0.32
C VAL A 77 6.59 -7.49 -0.49
N ILE A 78 5.92 -7.81 -1.60
CA ILE A 78 6.39 -8.80 -2.58
C ILE A 78 7.84 -8.50 -3.00
N ARG A 79 8.14 -7.22 -3.27
CA ARG A 79 9.48 -6.78 -3.69
C ARG A 79 10.50 -6.79 -2.55
N LYS A 80 10.16 -6.24 -1.39
CA LYS A 80 11.12 -5.97 -0.31
C LYS A 80 11.48 -7.23 0.47
N ASN A 81 10.50 -8.08 0.78
CA ASN A 81 10.70 -9.18 1.72
C ASN A 81 11.12 -10.48 1.01
N HIS A 82 10.73 -10.65 -0.26
CA HIS A 82 10.99 -11.87 -1.04
C HIS A 82 11.90 -11.66 -2.24
N GLN A 83 12.29 -10.40 -2.51
CA GLN A 83 13.13 -10.03 -3.64
C GLN A 83 12.61 -10.55 -4.99
N ILE A 84 11.28 -10.76 -5.10
CA ILE A 84 10.69 -11.25 -6.35
C ILE A 84 10.92 -10.20 -7.43
N ARG A 85 11.39 -10.67 -8.58
CA ARG A 85 11.65 -9.82 -9.73
C ARG A 85 10.33 -9.33 -10.34
N LEU A 86 10.30 -8.07 -10.76
CA LEU A 86 9.09 -7.41 -11.29
C LEU A 86 8.53 -8.07 -12.56
N ASP A 87 9.38 -8.67 -13.38
CA ASP A 87 8.95 -9.43 -14.57
C ASP A 87 8.11 -10.66 -14.18
N ARG A 88 8.38 -11.26 -13.02
CA ARG A 88 7.62 -12.40 -12.52
C ARG A 88 6.30 -11.98 -11.89
N VAL A 89 6.32 -10.86 -11.17
CA VAL A 89 5.09 -10.24 -10.67
C VAL A 89 4.16 -9.91 -11.83
N ARG A 90 4.69 -9.29 -12.90
CA ARG A 90 3.96 -9.03 -14.15
C ARG A 90 3.29 -10.30 -14.68
N THR A 91 4.05 -11.37 -14.92
CA THR A 91 3.47 -12.60 -15.47
C THR A 91 2.37 -13.19 -14.59
N ALA A 92 2.52 -13.11 -13.27
CA ALA A 92 1.50 -13.58 -12.33
C ALA A 92 0.26 -12.69 -12.34
N LEU A 93 0.41 -11.37 -12.44
CA LEU A 93 -0.70 -10.44 -12.62
C LEU A 93 -1.42 -10.68 -13.94
N ASP A 94 -0.70 -10.85 -15.04
CA ASP A 94 -1.28 -11.13 -16.36
C ASP A 94 -2.06 -12.47 -16.34
N TYR A 95 -1.56 -13.48 -15.60
CA TYR A 95 -2.28 -14.74 -15.40
C TYR A 95 -3.56 -14.56 -14.59
N ILE A 96 -3.51 -13.83 -13.47
CA ILE A 96 -4.68 -13.54 -12.63
C ILE A 96 -5.71 -12.74 -13.44
N ASP A 97 -5.28 -11.72 -14.18
CA ASP A 97 -6.14 -10.94 -15.04
C ASP A 97 -6.83 -11.82 -16.08
N HIS A 98 -6.10 -12.71 -16.77
CA HIS A 98 -6.69 -13.64 -17.73
C HIS A 98 -7.69 -14.63 -17.09
N GLN A 99 -7.45 -15.10 -15.87
CA GLN A 99 -8.32 -16.08 -15.21
C GLN A 99 -9.58 -15.46 -14.60
N PHE A 100 -9.45 -14.29 -13.97
CA PHE A 100 -10.52 -13.70 -13.15
C PHE A 100 -11.14 -12.46 -13.79
N GLN A 101 -10.45 -11.78 -14.71
CA GLN A 101 -10.91 -10.56 -15.37
C GLN A 101 -11.41 -9.50 -14.36
N VAL A 102 -10.67 -9.36 -13.25
CA VAL A 102 -11.03 -8.46 -12.15
C VAL A 102 -10.14 -7.21 -12.14
N PRO A 103 -10.72 -6.01 -11.97
CA PRO A 103 -9.94 -4.81 -11.75
C PRO A 103 -9.27 -4.86 -10.38
N HIS A 104 -8.07 -4.29 -10.30
CA HIS A 104 -7.24 -4.20 -9.09
C HIS A 104 -6.97 -5.55 -8.42
N PRO A 105 -6.36 -6.53 -9.13
CA PRO A 105 -6.19 -7.90 -8.63
C PRO A 105 -5.43 -7.97 -7.31
N LEU A 106 -4.54 -7.01 -7.01
CA LEU A 106 -3.77 -6.99 -5.77
C LEU A 106 -4.55 -6.44 -4.56
N ALA A 107 -5.73 -5.84 -4.75
CA ALA A 107 -6.50 -5.18 -3.70
C ALA A 107 -7.79 -5.92 -3.27
N ARG A 108 -8.05 -7.12 -3.82
CA ARG A 108 -9.29 -7.88 -3.56
C ARG A 108 -9.09 -9.14 -2.70
N ILE A 109 -10.17 -9.63 -2.08
CA ILE A 109 -10.21 -10.84 -1.23
C ILE A 109 -9.87 -12.12 -1.98
N GLU A 110 -10.17 -12.21 -3.28
CA GLU A 110 -9.83 -13.39 -4.06
C GLU A 110 -8.31 -13.56 -4.11
N PHE A 111 -7.56 -12.45 -4.02
CA PHE A 111 -6.12 -12.49 -3.79
C PHE A 111 -5.76 -12.99 -2.39
N GLN A 112 -6.62 -12.83 -1.38
CA GLN A 112 -6.35 -13.22 0.01
C GLN A 112 -6.69 -14.67 0.36
N THR A 113 -7.77 -15.22 -0.20
CA THR A 113 -8.26 -16.57 0.14
C THR A 113 -7.49 -17.63 -0.61
N ASP A 114 -7.63 -17.66 -1.94
CA ASP A 114 -7.00 -18.65 -2.82
C ASP A 114 -5.94 -18.01 -3.73
N GLY A 115 -5.99 -16.69 -3.93
CA GLY A 115 -5.14 -15.99 -4.88
C GLY A 115 -3.71 -15.81 -4.39
N VAL A 116 -3.43 -15.81 -3.07
CA VAL A 116 -2.05 -15.89 -2.55
C VAL A 116 -1.47 -17.22 -2.98
N ASP A 117 -2.24 -18.29 -2.80
CA ASP A 117 -1.81 -19.64 -3.08
C ASP A 117 -1.60 -19.83 -4.60
N LEU A 118 -2.55 -19.36 -5.41
CA LEU A 118 -2.46 -19.35 -6.88
C LEU A 118 -1.35 -18.44 -7.42
N PHE A 119 -1.16 -17.25 -6.84
CA PHE A 119 -0.08 -16.33 -7.17
C PHE A 119 1.27 -16.97 -6.84
N VAL A 120 1.40 -17.56 -5.66
CA VAL A 120 2.63 -18.24 -5.25
C VAL A 120 2.89 -19.48 -6.10
N ASP A 121 1.86 -20.26 -6.44
CA ASP A 121 2.00 -21.44 -7.28
C ASP A 121 2.38 -21.09 -8.72
N SER A 122 1.75 -20.05 -9.29
CA SER A 122 2.09 -19.55 -10.63
C SER A 122 3.51 -19.00 -10.67
N VAL A 123 3.88 -18.12 -9.73
CA VAL A 123 5.25 -17.60 -9.62
C VAL A 123 6.25 -18.71 -9.34
N GLY A 124 5.92 -19.63 -8.43
CA GLY A 124 6.76 -20.75 -8.03
C GLY A 124 7.11 -21.67 -9.19
N LYS A 125 6.11 -22.03 -10.02
CA LYS A 125 6.33 -22.78 -11.27
C LYS A 125 7.19 -22.00 -12.26
N LEU A 126 6.95 -20.70 -12.42
CA LEU A 126 7.66 -19.84 -13.38
C LEU A 126 9.14 -19.63 -13.06
N ILE A 127 9.51 -19.66 -11.78
CA ILE A 127 10.89 -19.46 -11.32
C ILE A 127 11.55 -20.73 -10.79
N ASN A 128 10.86 -21.88 -10.87
CA ASN A 128 11.27 -23.13 -10.24
C ASN A 128 11.66 -22.92 -8.76
N ALA A 129 10.83 -22.17 -8.02
CA ALA A 129 11.09 -21.86 -6.61
C ALA A 129 11.00 -23.12 -5.77
N SER A 130 11.92 -23.28 -4.82
CA SER A 130 11.81 -24.35 -3.82
C SER A 130 10.54 -24.20 -2.98
N MET A 131 10.05 -25.30 -2.41
CA MET A 131 8.89 -25.30 -1.51
C MET A 131 9.08 -24.35 -0.32
N ALA A 132 10.32 -24.22 0.20
CA ALA A 132 10.64 -23.29 1.26
C ALA A 132 10.46 -21.82 0.84
N VAL A 133 10.88 -21.46 -0.37
CA VAL A 133 10.69 -20.11 -0.92
C VAL A 133 9.20 -19.81 -1.12
N GLN A 134 8.45 -20.77 -1.65
CA GLN A 134 7.01 -20.61 -1.83
C GLN A 134 6.27 -20.47 -0.49
N LEU A 135 6.63 -21.25 0.52
CA LEU A 135 6.04 -21.15 1.86
C LEU A 135 6.33 -19.79 2.51
N ALA A 136 7.58 -19.31 2.40
CA ALA A 136 7.96 -17.99 2.89
C ALA A 136 7.17 -16.86 2.20
N MET A 137 6.94 -16.96 0.89
CA MET A 137 6.09 -16.01 0.15
C MET A 137 4.64 -16.03 0.65
N ARG A 138 4.05 -17.21 0.88
CA ARG A 138 2.68 -17.34 1.40
C ARG A 138 2.56 -16.70 2.78
N GLU A 139 3.50 -16.98 3.67
CA GLU A 139 3.45 -16.47 5.05
C GLU A 139 3.52 -14.95 5.10
N ALA A 140 4.40 -14.35 4.31
CA ALA A 140 4.54 -12.90 4.28
C ALA A 140 3.37 -12.20 3.58
N LEU A 141 2.85 -12.75 2.48
CA LEU A 141 1.62 -12.25 1.88
C LEU A 141 0.47 -12.33 2.89
N LYS A 142 0.32 -13.43 3.64
CA LYS A 142 -0.69 -13.52 4.72
C LYS A 142 -0.47 -12.47 5.82
N ASN A 143 0.78 -12.24 6.25
CA ASN A 143 1.07 -11.21 7.25
C ASN A 143 0.76 -9.80 6.77
N LEU A 144 1.01 -9.53 5.49
CA LEU A 144 0.68 -8.27 4.85
C LEU A 144 -0.82 -8.02 4.79
N LEU A 145 -1.58 -9.02 4.38
CA LEU A 145 -3.03 -8.94 4.28
C LEU A 145 -3.67 -8.66 5.64
N ARG A 146 -3.04 -9.04 6.76
CA ARG A 146 -3.48 -8.64 8.10
C ARG A 146 -3.46 -7.13 8.32
N ARG A 147 -2.72 -6.34 7.51
CA ARG A 147 -2.69 -4.87 7.58
C ARG A 147 -3.74 -4.21 6.68
N ILE A 148 -4.58 -5.00 6.03
CA ILE A 148 -5.71 -4.53 5.24
C ILE A 148 -6.99 -5.05 5.90
N GLU A 149 -7.93 -4.16 6.19
CA GLU A 149 -9.28 -4.55 6.59
C GLU A 149 -10.14 -4.61 5.32
N LEU A 150 -10.90 -5.70 5.17
CA LEU A 150 -11.82 -5.91 4.06
C LEU A 150 -13.27 -5.75 4.51
N ASP A 151 -14.14 -5.34 3.59
CA ASP A 151 -15.59 -5.45 3.78
C ASP A 151 -16.11 -6.88 3.49
N GLU A 152 -17.42 -7.08 3.66
CA GLU A 152 -18.12 -8.35 3.40
C GLU A 152 -18.03 -8.79 1.94
N THR A 153 -17.81 -7.85 1.02
CA THR A 153 -17.62 -8.13 -0.42
C THR A 153 -16.16 -8.43 -0.75
N GLY A 154 -15.28 -8.37 0.24
CA GLY A 154 -13.87 -8.65 0.09
C GLY A 154 -13.05 -7.50 -0.50
N SER A 155 -13.56 -6.29 -0.48
CA SER A 155 -12.85 -5.12 -0.96
C SER A 155 -12.17 -4.39 0.20
N ALA A 156 -10.95 -3.91 -0.03
CA ALA A 156 -10.21 -3.18 1.00
C ALA A 156 -10.97 -1.91 1.44
N ILE A 157 -11.09 -1.72 2.75
CA ILE A 157 -11.74 -0.55 3.37
C ILE A 157 -10.82 0.22 4.30
N LYS A 158 -9.80 -0.42 4.86
CA LYS A 158 -8.77 0.25 5.67
C LYS A 158 -7.40 -0.33 5.39
N LEU A 159 -6.40 0.54 5.41
CA LEU A 159 -4.99 0.16 5.35
C LEU A 159 -4.32 0.68 6.60
N PHE A 160 -3.66 -0.20 7.35
CA PHE A 160 -2.77 0.20 8.43
C PHE A 160 -1.39 0.42 7.81
N PRO A 161 -0.86 1.67 7.70
CA PRO A 161 0.44 1.94 7.08
C PRO A 161 1.60 1.52 7.99
N LEU A 162 2.76 1.25 7.42
CA LEU A 162 3.96 0.90 8.19
C LEU A 162 4.61 2.20 8.66
N THR A 163 4.79 2.36 9.97
CA THR A 163 5.44 3.54 10.56
C THR A 163 6.92 3.32 10.88
N ARG A 164 7.38 2.06 10.84
CA ARG A 164 8.74 1.64 11.18
C ARG A 164 9.29 0.71 10.12
N LEU A 165 10.54 0.94 9.72
CA LEU A 165 11.35 0.05 8.89
C LEU A 165 12.66 -0.20 9.61
N THR A 166 12.64 -0.93 10.73
CA THR A 166 13.89 -1.43 11.30
C THR A 166 14.14 -2.83 10.78
N GLU A 167 15.40 -3.18 10.54
CA GLU A 167 15.82 -4.49 10.03
C GLU A 167 15.35 -5.66 10.92
N ASN A 168 15.04 -5.36 12.19
CA ASN A 168 14.64 -6.33 13.21
C ASN A 168 13.14 -6.34 13.52
N LEU A 169 12.34 -5.38 13.03
CA LEU A 169 10.89 -5.41 13.21
C LEU A 169 10.24 -6.02 11.97
N THR A 170 9.63 -7.19 12.17
CA THR A 170 8.78 -7.77 11.13
C THR A 170 7.52 -6.92 10.95
N GLU A 171 6.89 -6.96 9.77
CA GLU A 171 5.62 -6.25 9.52
C GLU A 171 4.51 -6.62 10.53
N LYS A 172 4.65 -7.80 11.14
CA LYS A 172 3.82 -8.33 12.22
C LYS A 172 3.94 -7.54 13.53
N GLU A 173 5.09 -6.93 13.80
CA GLU A 173 5.41 -6.22 15.05
C GLU A 173 5.23 -4.70 14.91
N SER A 174 5.01 -4.20 13.69
CA SER A 174 4.73 -2.77 13.47
C SER A 174 3.34 -2.42 14.01
N PRO A 175 3.24 -1.47 14.95
CA PRO A 175 1.99 -1.16 15.63
C PRO A 175 0.94 -0.64 14.62
N LYS A 176 -0.32 -1.04 14.82
CA LYS A 176 -1.47 -0.62 14.00
C LYS A 176 -2.13 0.63 14.58
N THR A 177 -1.31 1.62 14.91
CA THR A 177 -1.76 2.84 15.58
C THR A 177 -2.34 3.86 14.63
N LEU A 178 -1.95 3.78 13.36
CA LEU A 178 -2.42 4.64 12.29
C LEU A 178 -3.30 3.85 11.32
N VAL A 179 -4.24 4.54 10.70
CA VAL A 179 -5.10 3.97 9.68
C VAL A 179 -5.32 4.96 8.54
N ILE A 180 -5.38 4.44 7.32
CA ILE A 180 -5.82 5.12 6.12
C ILE A 180 -7.19 4.52 5.78
N ASP A 181 -8.22 5.36 5.87
CA ASP A 181 -9.61 5.02 5.55
C ASP A 181 -10.15 6.11 4.61
N PRO A 182 -10.55 5.79 3.36
CA PRO A 182 -11.01 6.80 2.40
C PRO A 182 -12.24 7.59 2.87
N ARG A 183 -12.95 7.12 3.90
CA ARG A 183 -14.11 7.78 4.51
C ARG A 183 -13.74 8.82 5.57
N ILE A 184 -12.50 8.82 6.04
CA ILE A 184 -12.03 9.68 7.14
C ILE A 184 -10.87 10.54 6.64
N SER A 185 -10.93 11.86 6.88
CA SER A 185 -9.85 12.80 6.53
C SER A 185 -9.37 12.67 5.07
N PHE A 186 -10.31 12.41 4.15
CA PHE A 186 -10.03 12.18 2.72
C PHE A 186 -8.97 11.10 2.46
N GLY A 187 -8.91 10.09 3.34
CA GLY A 187 -7.95 9.00 3.21
C GLY A 187 -6.55 9.29 3.76
N ARG A 188 -6.28 10.48 4.30
CA ARG A 188 -4.99 10.76 4.93
C ARG A 188 -4.79 9.90 6.19
N PRO A 189 -3.55 9.57 6.58
CA PRO A 189 -3.30 8.80 7.79
C PRO A 189 -3.81 9.52 9.03
N VAL A 190 -4.62 8.81 9.81
CA VAL A 190 -5.18 9.26 11.08
C VAL A 190 -4.82 8.31 12.21
N LEU A 191 -4.86 8.80 13.46
CA LEU A 191 -4.85 7.95 14.63
C LEU A 191 -6.08 7.02 14.66
N ILE A 192 -5.85 5.74 14.91
CA ILE A 192 -6.92 4.75 15.02
C ILE A 192 -7.86 5.12 16.19
N GLY A 193 -9.16 5.03 15.95
CA GLY A 193 -10.20 5.29 16.97
C GLY A 193 -10.52 6.76 17.22
N THR A 194 -9.67 7.71 16.80
CA THR A 194 -9.91 9.15 17.01
C THR A 194 -10.16 9.91 15.72
N GLY A 195 -9.64 9.43 14.58
CA GLY A 195 -9.75 10.14 13.30
C GLY A 195 -8.88 11.39 13.21
N ILE A 196 -8.01 11.64 14.20
CA ILE A 196 -7.13 12.80 14.24
C ILE A 196 -6.05 12.67 13.16
N PRO A 197 -5.93 13.63 12.23
CA PRO A 197 -4.90 13.59 11.20
C PRO A 197 -3.50 13.66 11.79
N THR A 198 -2.64 12.76 11.34
CA THR A 198 -1.23 12.71 11.78
C THR A 198 -0.47 13.99 11.45
N ALA A 199 -0.78 14.61 10.31
CA ALA A 199 -0.25 15.92 9.91
C ALA A 199 -0.49 17.02 10.97
N ILE A 200 -1.67 17.05 11.61
CA ILE A 200 -1.99 18.06 12.64
C ILE A 200 -1.10 17.89 13.87
N LEU A 201 -0.93 16.64 14.33
CA LEU A 201 -0.04 16.33 15.45
C LEU A 201 1.40 16.70 15.13
N ALA A 202 1.86 16.42 13.92
CA ALA A 202 3.21 16.75 13.47
C ALA A 202 3.43 18.26 13.32
N GLU A 203 2.44 19.01 12.84
CA GLU A 203 2.51 20.47 12.72
C GLU A 203 2.58 21.15 14.10
N ARG A 204 1.74 20.72 15.05
CA ARG A 204 1.78 21.26 16.43
C ARG A 204 3.08 20.90 17.15
N TYR A 205 3.57 19.67 16.99
CA TYR A 205 4.89 19.30 17.51
C TYR A 205 6.01 20.17 16.93
N LYS A 206 5.99 20.42 15.61
CA LYS A 206 6.95 21.32 14.95
C LYS A 206 6.84 22.76 15.43
N ALA A 207 5.67 23.18 15.92
CA ALA A 207 5.45 24.50 16.52
C ALA A 207 5.97 24.61 17.96
N GLY A 208 6.47 23.52 18.56
CA GLY A 208 7.14 23.51 19.86
C GLY A 208 6.33 22.87 20.99
N GLU A 209 5.16 22.31 20.71
CA GLU A 209 4.36 21.60 21.72
C GLU A 209 4.97 20.24 22.08
N SER A 210 4.85 19.84 23.35
CA SER A 210 5.36 18.55 23.80
C SER A 210 4.42 17.40 23.40
N ILE A 211 4.95 16.17 23.34
CA ILE A 211 4.13 14.98 23.05
C ILE A 211 3.08 14.77 24.14
N ASP A 212 3.39 15.10 25.38
CA ASP A 212 2.48 14.93 26.53
C ASP A 212 1.32 15.94 26.43
N ASP A 213 1.60 17.20 26.09
CA ASP A 213 0.54 18.21 25.85
C ASP A 213 -0.40 17.79 24.71
N LEU A 214 0.17 17.27 23.61
CA LEU A 214 -0.62 16.77 22.49
C LEU A 214 -1.45 15.55 22.87
N ALA A 215 -0.92 14.65 23.69
CA ALA A 215 -1.64 13.48 24.18
C ALA A 215 -2.86 13.90 25.02
N ASP A 216 -2.66 14.86 25.92
CA ASP A 216 -3.70 15.40 26.80
C ASP A 216 -4.78 16.16 26.01
N ASP A 217 -4.38 17.07 25.11
CA ASP A 217 -5.29 17.87 24.30
C ASP A 217 -6.24 17.04 23.44
N TYR A 218 -5.72 15.95 22.88
CA TYR A 218 -6.44 15.08 21.97
C TYR A 218 -7.00 13.82 22.64
N GLY A 219 -6.78 13.65 23.95
CA GLY A 219 -7.23 12.49 24.72
C GLY A 219 -6.72 11.16 24.15
N CYS A 220 -5.46 11.12 23.72
CA CYS A 220 -4.85 9.96 23.07
C CYS A 220 -3.62 9.47 23.82
N ASP A 221 -3.23 8.22 23.59
CA ASP A 221 -2.05 7.66 24.26
C ASP A 221 -0.77 8.26 23.65
N ARG A 222 0.19 8.56 24.53
CA ARG A 222 1.49 9.17 24.20
C ARG A 222 2.22 8.42 23.07
N LEU A 223 2.19 7.08 23.07
CA LEU A 223 2.79 6.27 22.02
C LEU A 223 2.07 6.45 20.68
N GLN A 224 0.77 6.73 20.68
CA GLN A 224 0.04 7.03 19.44
C GLN A 224 0.49 8.33 18.82
N VAL A 225 0.63 9.38 19.64
CA VAL A 225 1.17 10.67 19.20
C VAL A 225 2.59 10.50 18.65
N GLU A 226 3.44 9.73 19.34
CA GLU A 226 4.79 9.41 18.85
C GLU A 226 4.79 8.71 17.48
N GLU A 227 3.93 7.71 17.27
CA GLU A 227 3.81 7.04 15.97
C GLU A 227 3.32 7.98 14.88
N ALA A 228 2.35 8.85 15.17
CA ALA A 228 1.83 9.83 14.23
C ALA A 228 2.91 10.81 13.78
N ILE A 229 3.63 11.40 14.74
CA ILE A 229 4.74 12.32 14.46
C ILE A 229 5.84 11.59 13.69
N ARG A 230 6.21 10.37 14.07
CA ARG A 230 7.25 9.60 13.38
C ARG A 230 6.87 9.31 11.94
N CYS A 231 5.60 8.97 11.68
CA CYS A 231 5.10 8.83 10.33
C CYS A 231 5.45 10.10 9.55
N GLU A 232 4.94 11.26 9.94
CA GLU A 232 5.13 12.55 9.26
C GLU A 232 6.58 13.07 9.17
N LEU A 233 7.42 12.81 10.18
CA LEU A 233 8.85 13.15 10.11
C LEU A 233 9.59 12.28 9.09
N SER A 234 9.25 10.99 9.02
CA SER A 234 9.74 10.11 7.96
C SER A 234 9.22 10.56 6.59
N LEU A 235 8.02 11.16 6.54
CA LEU A 235 7.46 11.79 5.32
C LEU A 235 8.17 13.11 4.95
N SER A 236 8.90 13.76 5.86
CA SER A 236 9.57 15.05 5.64
C SER A 236 11.03 14.91 5.14
N GLN A 237 11.73 13.83 5.49
CA GLN A 237 13.13 13.57 5.08
C GLN A 237 13.26 13.00 3.66
N ALA A 238 12.15 12.65 3.02
CA ALA A 238 12.10 12.06 1.67
C ALA A 238 11.61 13.03 0.57
N ALA A 239 11.44 14.31 0.92
CA ALA A 239 11.09 15.41 0.01
C ALA A 239 12.35 16.22 -0.35
#